data_AF-A0A7X9XK11-F1
#
_entry.id   AF-A0A7X9XK11-F1
#
_cell.length_a   1.000
_cell.length_b   1.000
_cell.length_c   1.000
_cell.angle_alpha   90.00
_cell.angle_beta   90.00
_cell.angle_gamma   90.00
#
_symmetry.space_group_name_H-M   'P 1'
#
loop_
_entity.id
_entity.type
_entity.pdbx_description
1 polymer ?
#
loop_
_entity_poly.entity_id
_entity_poly.type
_entity_poly.pdbx_seq_one_letter_code
_entity_poly.pdbx_strand_id
1 'polypeptide(L)'
;MRKLITGSLMLCSILSLRAQTFVKPAVKVKDTSFAVITDKGTFQACEAELKAYQEILGKEGLPTFIVYNEWKKPEDVKKVIVKLYKKDKLEGVVFVGDIPIPMLRKAQHMTSAFKMDEKNNDWRDSSVPSDRFYDDFDLQFDFLKQDSVENNFFYYNLAIKSPQQIRCDIYSARVKAVDNGEEPHAQISRY
;
A
#
# COMPACT_ATOMS: atom_id res chain seq x y z
N MET A 1 -45.50 -2.13 -47.73
CA MET A 1 -45.06 -1.29 -46.59
C MET A 1 -43.93 -2.00 -45.87
N ARG A 2 -42.69 -1.53 -46.04
CA ARG A 2 -41.48 -2.08 -45.40
C ARG A 2 -41.37 -1.53 -43.98
N LYS A 3 -41.25 -2.40 -42.96
CA LYS A 3 -40.86 -1.99 -41.61
C LYS A 3 -39.39 -2.34 -41.41
N LEU A 4 -38.57 -1.31 -41.26
CA LEU A 4 -37.16 -1.40 -40.86
C LEU A 4 -37.09 -1.70 -39.36
N ILE A 5 -36.40 -2.77 -38.99
CA ILE A 5 -36.03 -3.07 -37.61
C ILE A 5 -34.62 -2.51 -37.41
N THR A 6 -34.51 -1.38 -36.72
CA THR A 6 -33.23 -0.83 -36.25
C THR A 6 -32.82 -1.55 -34.97
N GLY A 7 -31.88 -2.49 -35.08
CA GLY A 7 -31.22 -3.11 -33.93
C GLY A 7 -30.18 -2.17 -33.34
N SER A 8 -30.37 -1.77 -32.09
CA SER A 8 -29.40 -0.97 -31.33
C SER A 8 -28.29 -1.89 -30.80
N LEU A 9 -27.06 -1.71 -31.28
CA LEU A 9 -25.89 -2.46 -30.84
C LEU A 9 -25.33 -1.82 -29.56
N MET A 10 -25.65 -2.39 -28.41
CA MET A 10 -25.14 -1.94 -27.12
C MET A 10 -23.66 -2.32 -26.98
N LEU A 11 -22.76 -1.34 -27.13
CA LEU A 11 -21.32 -1.53 -26.98
C LEU A 11 -20.98 -1.58 -25.48
N CYS A 12 -20.93 -2.79 -24.91
CA CYS A 12 -20.55 -3.02 -23.53
C CYS A 12 -19.02 -2.89 -23.40
N SER A 13 -18.54 -1.71 -23.03
CA SER A 13 -17.11 -1.46 -22.77
C SER A 13 -16.66 -2.22 -21.52
N ILE A 14 -15.90 -3.29 -21.73
CA ILE A 14 -15.35 -4.14 -20.67
C ILE A 14 -14.25 -3.33 -19.96
N LEU A 15 -14.54 -2.84 -18.76
CA LEU A 15 -13.52 -2.32 -17.86
C LEU A 15 -12.64 -3.50 -17.42
N SER A 16 -11.46 -3.66 -18.04
CA SER A 16 -10.46 -4.61 -17.56
C SER A 16 -9.96 -4.18 -16.19
N LEU A 17 -10.49 -4.80 -15.13
CA LEU A 17 -9.88 -4.74 -13.80
C LEU A 17 -8.49 -5.38 -13.91
N ARG A 18 -7.43 -4.57 -13.88
CA ARG A 18 -6.06 -5.08 -13.79
C ARG A 18 -5.85 -5.63 -12.37
N ALA A 19 -5.75 -6.95 -12.27
CA ALA A 19 -5.38 -7.61 -11.03
C ALA A 19 -3.94 -7.28 -10.64
N GLN A 20 -3.65 -7.29 -9.34
CA GLN A 20 -2.29 -7.15 -8.83
C GLN A 20 -1.40 -8.30 -9.33
N THR A 21 -0.11 -8.01 -9.55
CA THR A 21 0.85 -9.01 -10.02
C THR A 21 1.72 -9.50 -8.87
N PHE A 22 1.96 -10.81 -8.83
CA PHE A 22 2.80 -11.46 -7.83
C PHE A 22 4.01 -12.10 -8.49
N VAL A 23 5.21 -11.65 -8.11
CA VAL A 23 6.45 -12.40 -8.31
C VAL A 23 6.66 -13.25 -7.07
N LYS A 24 6.57 -14.57 -7.23
CA LYS A 24 6.75 -15.50 -6.12
C LYS A 24 8.22 -15.57 -5.69
N PRO A 25 8.51 -15.86 -4.41
CA PRO A 25 9.86 -16.18 -3.99
C PRO A 25 10.44 -17.34 -4.80
N ALA A 26 11.74 -17.28 -5.10
CA ALA A 26 12.45 -18.41 -5.72
C ALA A 26 12.57 -19.62 -4.78
N VAL A 27 12.64 -19.36 -3.48
CA VAL A 27 12.70 -20.38 -2.42
C VAL A 27 11.31 -20.67 -1.87
N LYS A 28 10.99 -21.93 -1.59
CA LYS A 28 9.69 -22.29 -1.02
C LYS A 28 9.51 -21.71 0.39
N VAL A 29 8.37 -21.07 0.63
CA VAL A 29 7.93 -20.67 1.97
C VAL A 29 7.75 -21.91 2.86
N LYS A 30 8.50 -21.97 3.97
CA LYS A 30 8.38 -23.04 4.97
C LYS A 30 7.70 -22.51 6.22
N ASP A 31 8.38 -21.60 6.92
CA ASP A 31 7.96 -21.14 8.25
C ASP A 31 7.52 -19.67 8.25
N THR A 32 8.13 -18.86 7.39
CA THR A 32 7.84 -17.43 7.27
C THR A 32 8.05 -16.92 5.85
N SER A 33 7.47 -15.78 5.53
CA SER A 33 7.71 -15.05 4.28
C SER A 33 7.69 -13.54 4.49
N PHE A 34 8.25 -12.82 3.52
CA PHE A 34 8.28 -11.37 3.47
C PHE A 34 7.66 -10.86 2.17
N ALA A 35 7.30 -9.58 2.09
CA ALA A 35 6.85 -8.99 0.83
C ALA A 35 7.37 -7.58 0.59
N VAL A 36 7.87 -7.37 -0.62
CA VAL A 36 8.09 -6.05 -1.19
C VAL A 36 6.80 -5.63 -1.90
N ILE A 37 6.16 -4.59 -1.39
CA ILE A 37 4.95 -4.00 -1.97
C ILE A 37 5.38 -2.73 -2.71
N THR A 38 5.21 -2.71 -4.03
CA THR A 38 5.64 -1.58 -4.87
C THR A 38 4.55 -1.16 -5.85
N ASP A 39 4.61 0.04 -6.39
CA ASP A 39 3.73 0.45 -7.50
C ASP A 39 4.30 0.00 -8.84
N LYS A 40 3.46 0.00 -9.87
CA LYS A 40 3.85 -0.47 -11.20
C LYS A 40 4.96 0.37 -11.83
N GLY A 41 4.99 1.69 -11.63
CA GLY A 41 6.01 2.56 -12.20
C GLY A 41 7.37 2.27 -11.58
N THR A 42 7.42 2.20 -10.24
CA THR A 42 8.64 1.84 -9.50
C THR A 42 9.12 0.44 -9.88
N PHE A 43 8.22 -0.55 -9.98
CA PHE A 43 8.61 -1.90 -10.41
C PHE A 43 9.24 -1.90 -11.80
N GLN A 44 8.64 -1.19 -12.76
CA GLN A 44 9.15 -1.15 -14.13
C GLN A 44 10.52 -0.45 -14.23
N ALA A 45 10.75 0.57 -13.40
CA ALA A 45 12.00 1.31 -13.40
C ALA A 45 13.12 0.59 -12.64
N CYS A 46 12.79 -0.17 -11.59
CA CYS A 46 13.75 -0.78 -10.65
C CYS A 46 13.63 -2.31 -10.60
N GLU A 47 13.19 -2.97 -11.69
CA GLU A 47 12.88 -4.40 -11.70
C GLU A 47 14.11 -5.25 -11.32
N ALA A 48 15.28 -4.89 -11.82
CA ALA A 48 16.52 -5.63 -11.59
C ALA A 48 16.93 -5.59 -10.12
N GLU A 49 16.87 -4.42 -9.50
CA GLU A 49 17.23 -4.17 -8.11
C GLU A 49 16.24 -4.84 -7.16
N LEU A 50 14.93 -4.72 -7.42
CA LEU A 50 13.90 -5.37 -6.61
C LEU A 50 14.03 -6.90 -6.65
N LYS A 51 14.35 -7.49 -7.81
CA LYS A 51 14.60 -8.93 -7.93
C LYS A 51 15.90 -9.35 -7.28
N ALA A 52 16.96 -8.55 -7.38
CA ALA A 52 18.22 -8.81 -6.68
C ALA A 52 18.01 -8.81 -5.17
N TYR A 53 17.25 -7.84 -4.65
CA TYR A 53 16.89 -7.78 -3.24
C TYR A 53 16.06 -9.00 -2.80
N GLN A 54 15.06 -9.39 -3.59
CA GLN A 54 14.28 -10.62 -3.36
C GLN A 54 15.17 -11.87 -3.30
N GLU A 55 16.17 -11.98 -4.19
CA GLU A 55 17.09 -13.10 -4.23
C GLU A 55 18.00 -13.15 -2.99
N ILE A 56 18.53 -12.00 -2.57
CA ILE A 56 19.38 -11.88 -1.37
C ILE A 56 18.59 -12.33 -0.13
N LEU A 57 17.39 -11.78 0.10
CA LEU A 57 16.54 -12.17 1.22
C LEU A 57 16.20 -13.67 1.17
N GLY A 58 15.94 -14.22 -0.02
CA GLY A 58 15.71 -15.65 -0.20
C GLY A 58 16.90 -16.51 0.21
N LYS A 59 18.13 -16.09 -0.10
CA LYS A 59 19.38 -16.77 0.30
C LYS A 59 19.60 -16.70 1.82
N GLU A 60 19.16 -15.61 2.45
CA GLU A 60 19.22 -15.41 3.91
C GLU A 60 18.09 -16.14 4.67
N GLY A 61 17.26 -16.91 3.96
CA GLY A 61 16.20 -17.71 4.59
C GLY A 61 14.88 -16.96 4.77
N LEU A 62 14.70 -15.82 4.09
CA LEU A 62 13.47 -15.04 4.09
C LEU A 62 12.84 -15.02 2.67
N PRO A 63 12.06 -16.06 2.30
CA PRO A 63 11.36 -16.11 1.03
C PRO A 63 10.47 -14.88 0.83
N THR A 64 10.81 -14.05 -0.16
CA THR A 64 10.19 -12.74 -0.35
C THR A 64 9.31 -12.71 -1.59
N PHE A 65 8.08 -12.22 -1.47
CA PHE A 65 7.21 -11.88 -2.60
C PHE A 65 7.54 -10.48 -3.10
N ILE A 66 7.44 -10.23 -4.41
CA ILE A 66 7.28 -8.87 -4.92
C ILE A 66 5.84 -8.75 -5.42
N VAL A 67 5.10 -7.77 -4.92
CA VAL A 67 3.73 -7.50 -5.33
C VAL A 67 3.62 -6.08 -5.83
N TYR A 68 3.14 -5.93 -7.06
CA TYR A 68 2.99 -4.62 -7.68
C TYR A 68 1.66 -4.45 -8.39
N ASN A 69 1.15 -3.22 -8.37
CA ASN A 69 -0.07 -2.83 -9.06
C ASN A 69 -0.11 -1.31 -9.28
N GLU A 70 -1.11 -0.86 -10.03
CA GLU A 70 -1.55 0.53 -10.03
C GLU A 70 -2.49 0.75 -8.82
N TRP A 71 -1.91 0.97 -7.64
CA TRP A 71 -2.67 1.12 -6.38
C TRP A 71 -3.55 2.37 -6.42
N LYS A 72 -4.85 2.19 -6.17
CA LYS A 72 -5.83 3.30 -6.16
C LYS A 72 -6.20 3.77 -4.76
N LYS A 73 -6.08 2.91 -3.76
CA LYS A 73 -6.42 3.22 -2.37
C LYS A 73 -5.74 2.26 -1.38
N PRO A 74 -5.53 2.67 -0.12
CA PRO A 74 -4.92 1.84 0.92
C PRO A 74 -5.58 0.47 1.12
N GLU A 75 -6.90 0.36 1.01
CA GLU A 75 -7.60 -0.92 1.28
C GLU A 75 -7.19 -2.01 0.29
N ASP A 76 -6.82 -1.64 -0.95
CA ASP A 76 -6.41 -2.63 -1.95
C ASP A 76 -5.02 -3.20 -1.65
N VAL A 77 -4.13 -2.37 -1.08
CA VAL A 77 -2.85 -2.80 -0.53
C VAL A 77 -3.07 -3.69 0.70
N LYS A 78 -3.88 -3.22 1.67
CA LYS A 78 -4.18 -3.98 2.91
C LYS A 78 -4.77 -5.36 2.60
N LYS A 79 -5.67 -5.47 1.61
CA LYS A 79 -6.24 -6.77 1.18
C LYS A 79 -5.16 -7.76 0.72
N VAL A 80 -4.14 -7.30 0.00
CA VAL A 80 -3.02 -8.15 -0.43
C VAL A 80 -2.19 -8.61 0.74
N ILE A 81 -1.84 -7.69 1.65
CA ILE A 81 -1.06 -7.99 2.85
C ILE A 81 -1.78 -9.04 3.70
N VAL A 82 -3.07 -8.81 4.00
CA VAL A 82 -3.89 -9.75 4.79
C VAL A 82 -4.03 -11.11 4.08
N LYS A 83 -4.09 -11.13 2.74
CA LYS A 83 -4.12 -12.38 1.98
C LYS A 83 -2.82 -13.17 2.16
N LEU A 84 -1.66 -12.52 2.01
CA LEU A 84 -0.35 -13.13 2.20
C LEU A 84 -0.14 -13.57 3.65
N TYR A 85 -0.54 -12.77 4.63
CA TYR A 85 -0.52 -13.14 6.04
C TYR A 85 -1.27 -14.45 6.30
N LYS A 86 -2.51 -14.56 5.81
CA LYS A 86 -3.36 -15.73 6.06
C LYS A 86 -2.92 -16.99 5.30
N LYS A 87 -2.30 -16.84 4.12
CA LYS A 87 -2.04 -17.97 3.21
C LYS A 87 -0.57 -18.34 3.08
N ASP A 88 0.31 -17.38 3.30
CA ASP A 88 1.72 -17.47 2.94
C ASP A 88 2.64 -17.14 4.13
N LYS A 89 2.11 -17.12 5.36
CA LYS A 89 2.88 -16.90 6.61
C LYS A 89 3.72 -15.61 6.58
N LEU A 90 3.13 -14.52 6.07
CA LEU A 90 3.81 -13.23 5.99
C LEU A 90 4.16 -12.71 7.39
N GLU A 91 5.43 -12.42 7.65
CA GLU A 91 5.87 -11.80 8.92
C GLU A 91 6.08 -10.29 8.82
N GLY A 92 6.28 -9.77 7.60
CA GLY A 92 6.59 -8.37 7.39
C GLY A 92 6.49 -7.91 5.95
N VAL A 93 6.49 -6.59 5.78
CA VAL A 93 6.52 -5.94 4.47
C VAL A 93 7.50 -4.77 4.40
N VAL A 94 7.98 -4.49 3.20
CA VAL A 94 8.55 -3.18 2.86
C VAL A 94 7.76 -2.56 1.71
N PHE A 95 7.34 -1.31 1.90
CA PHE A 95 6.73 -0.50 0.86
C PHE A 95 7.84 0.22 0.08
N VAL A 96 7.89 0.05 -1.23
CA VAL A 96 8.92 0.69 -2.07
C VAL A 96 8.26 1.50 -3.17
N GLY A 97 8.52 2.81 -3.19
CA GLY A 97 7.94 3.74 -4.16
C GLY A 97 6.63 4.38 -3.69
N ASP A 98 5.73 4.64 -4.64
CA ASP A 98 4.51 5.43 -4.42
C ASP A 98 3.32 4.56 -4.01
N ILE A 99 3.43 4.01 -2.80
CA ILE A 99 2.32 3.32 -2.14
C ILE A 99 1.43 4.34 -1.42
N PRO A 100 0.08 4.25 -1.53
CA PRO A 100 -0.87 5.10 -0.82
C PRO A 100 -0.53 5.28 0.67
N ILE A 101 -0.70 6.50 1.17
CA ILE A 101 -0.35 6.89 2.54
C ILE A 101 -1.63 7.21 3.32
N PRO A 102 -1.98 6.36 4.31
CA PRO A 102 -3.05 6.65 5.26
C PRO A 102 -2.65 7.78 6.19
N MET A 103 -3.43 8.85 6.17
CA MET A 103 -3.32 10.03 7.01
C MET A 103 -4.38 9.94 8.11
N LEU A 104 -3.94 9.54 9.30
CA LEU A 104 -4.83 9.18 10.40
C LEU A 104 -5.17 10.39 11.28
N ARG A 105 -6.47 10.62 11.46
CA ARG A 105 -7.07 11.60 12.36
C ARG A 105 -7.66 10.89 13.57
N LYS A 106 -7.82 11.62 14.69
CA LYS A 106 -8.22 11.07 15.99
C LYS A 106 -7.34 9.92 16.48
N ALA A 107 -6.11 9.82 15.97
CA ALA A 107 -5.13 8.80 16.32
C ALA A 107 -3.91 9.40 17.04
N GLN A 108 -3.87 10.73 17.20
CA GLN A 108 -2.69 11.42 17.73
C GLN A 108 -2.33 10.98 19.15
N HIS A 109 -3.29 10.55 19.97
CA HIS A 109 -3.03 10.01 21.31
C HIS A 109 -2.20 8.73 21.29
N MET A 110 -2.15 8.01 20.17
CA MET A 110 -1.29 6.84 19.96
C MET A 110 0.13 7.21 19.52
N THR A 111 0.43 8.51 19.39
CA THR A 111 1.78 9.01 19.07
C THR A 111 2.47 9.58 20.31
N SER A 112 3.79 9.48 20.35
CA SER A 112 4.62 9.94 21.47
C SER A 112 4.73 11.47 21.55
N ALA A 113 4.96 12.15 20.42
CA ALA A 113 5.32 13.58 20.40
C ALA A 113 4.38 14.48 19.59
N PHE A 114 3.42 13.92 18.84
CA PHE A 114 2.60 14.71 17.92
C PHE A 114 1.23 15.02 18.53
N LYS A 115 0.97 16.30 18.80
CA LYS A 115 -0.34 16.83 19.24
C LYS A 115 -0.62 18.12 18.47
N MET A 116 -1.65 18.13 17.64
CA MET A 116 -2.09 19.27 16.82
C MET A 116 -3.62 19.34 16.84
N ASP A 117 -4.19 20.54 16.96
CA ASP A 117 -5.63 20.70 16.91
C ASP A 117 -6.16 20.40 15.49
N GLU A 118 -6.81 19.26 15.35
CA GLU A 118 -7.38 18.78 14.10
C GLU A 118 -8.52 19.66 13.56
N LYS A 119 -9.17 20.47 14.39
CA LYS A 119 -10.30 21.32 13.94
C LYS A 119 -9.83 22.61 13.29
N ASN A 120 -8.70 23.15 13.77
CA ASN A 120 -8.24 24.49 13.44
C ASN A 120 -6.99 24.50 12.54
N ASN A 121 -6.44 23.33 12.18
CA ASN A 121 -5.27 23.21 11.32
C ASN A 121 -5.56 22.39 10.06
N ASP A 122 -4.72 22.58 9.05
CA ASP A 122 -4.80 21.86 7.79
C ASP A 122 -4.66 20.35 7.98
N TRP A 123 -5.42 19.59 7.19
CA TRP A 123 -5.49 18.14 7.36
C TRP A 123 -4.15 17.47 7.11
N ARG A 124 -3.34 17.97 6.17
CA ARG A 124 -1.98 17.49 5.91
C ARG A 124 -1.10 17.58 7.16
N ASP A 125 -1.17 18.72 7.85
CA ASP A 125 -0.27 19.04 8.96
C ASP A 125 -0.80 18.56 10.31
N SER A 126 -2.11 18.28 10.40
CA SER A 126 -2.77 17.83 11.63
C SER A 126 -3.08 16.33 11.67
N SER A 127 -2.70 15.56 10.65
CA SER A 127 -2.95 14.11 10.59
C SER A 127 -1.64 13.33 10.71
N VAL A 128 -1.72 12.09 11.18
CA VAL A 128 -0.57 11.22 11.38
C VAL A 128 -0.40 10.30 10.16
N PRO A 129 0.62 10.48 9.30
CA PRO A 129 0.93 9.49 8.27
C PRO A 129 1.35 8.19 8.94
N SER A 130 0.72 7.06 8.61
CA SER A 130 0.97 5.83 9.37
C SER A 130 0.71 4.54 8.60
N ASP A 131 1.74 3.68 8.60
CA ASP A 131 1.65 2.30 8.11
C ASP A 131 0.99 1.35 9.12
N ARG A 132 0.59 1.84 10.31
CA ARG A 132 -0.27 1.09 11.25
C ARG A 132 -1.61 0.71 10.64
N PHE A 133 -2.06 1.46 9.63
CA PHE A 133 -3.20 1.07 8.82
C PHE A 133 -2.97 -0.29 8.12
N TYR A 134 -1.75 -0.57 7.68
CA TYR A 134 -1.40 -1.77 6.93
C TYR A 134 -0.93 -2.92 7.82
N ASP A 135 -0.22 -2.64 8.92
CA ASP A 135 0.48 -3.67 9.70
C ASP A 135 -0.20 -4.08 11.01
N ASP A 136 -1.23 -3.34 11.45
CA ASP A 136 -2.11 -3.69 12.55
C ASP A 136 -3.52 -3.98 11.97
N PHE A 137 -3.89 -5.26 11.97
CA PHE A 137 -5.15 -5.72 11.38
C PHE A 137 -6.33 -5.52 12.33
N ASP A 138 -6.08 -5.30 13.62
CA ASP A 138 -7.10 -5.07 14.64
C ASP A 138 -7.58 -3.60 14.64
N LEU A 139 -6.72 -2.66 14.23
CA LEU A 139 -7.11 -1.26 14.09
C LEU A 139 -8.16 -1.05 12.98
N GLN A 140 -9.18 -0.26 13.33
CA GLN A 140 -10.32 0.06 12.46
C GLN A 140 -10.34 1.55 12.13
N PHE A 141 -10.69 1.85 10.89
CA PHE A 141 -10.61 3.19 10.34
C PHE A 141 -11.86 3.55 9.53
N ASP A 142 -12.36 4.77 9.71
CA ASP A 142 -13.46 5.33 8.94
C ASP A 142 -12.89 6.24 7.84
N PHE A 143 -13.10 5.89 6.57
CA PHE A 143 -12.63 6.70 5.44
C PHE A 143 -13.33 8.07 5.41
N LEU A 144 -12.55 9.12 5.13
CA LEU A 144 -13.06 10.49 5.02
C LEU A 144 -13.00 11.00 3.58
N LYS A 145 -11.80 11.08 3.02
CA LYS A 145 -11.56 11.55 1.65
C LYS A 145 -10.13 11.23 1.21
N GLN A 146 -9.90 11.21 -0.09
CA GLN A 146 -8.57 11.34 -0.67
C GLN A 146 -8.20 12.83 -0.72
N ASP A 147 -6.92 13.17 -0.53
CA ASP A 147 -6.46 14.55 -0.73
C ASP A 147 -6.60 14.95 -2.21
N SER A 148 -6.97 16.21 -2.47
CA SER A 148 -7.21 16.71 -3.81
C SER A 148 -5.95 17.23 -4.52
N VAL A 149 -4.87 17.49 -3.77
CA VAL A 149 -3.60 17.99 -4.27
C VAL A 149 -2.57 16.87 -4.19
N GLU A 150 -2.36 16.34 -2.99
CA GLU A 150 -1.45 15.24 -2.71
C GLU A 150 -2.19 13.91 -2.90
N ASN A 151 -2.49 13.55 -4.15
CA ASN A 151 -3.37 12.40 -4.46
C ASN A 151 -2.92 11.06 -3.84
N ASN A 152 -1.68 10.94 -3.35
CA ASN A 152 -1.22 9.75 -2.63
C ASN A 152 -1.67 9.69 -1.15
N PHE A 153 -2.28 10.75 -0.62
CA PHE A 153 -2.73 10.85 0.77
C PHE A 153 -4.22 10.53 0.90
N PHE A 154 -4.55 9.67 1.86
CA PHE A 154 -5.90 9.21 2.11
C PHE A 154 -6.24 9.41 3.58
N TYR A 155 -7.27 10.20 3.86
CA TYR A 155 -7.63 10.58 5.21
C TYR A 155 -8.64 9.64 5.84
N TYR A 156 -8.37 9.26 7.08
CA TYR A 156 -9.21 8.39 7.88
C TYR A 156 -9.34 8.91 9.30
N ASN A 157 -10.45 8.64 9.97
CA ASN A 157 -10.50 8.67 11.42
C ASN A 157 -10.11 7.29 11.96
N LEU A 158 -9.40 7.25 13.10
CA LEU A 158 -9.43 6.07 13.97
C LEU A 158 -10.88 5.85 14.42
N ALA A 159 -11.43 4.68 14.08
CA ALA A 159 -12.82 4.37 14.40
C ALA A 159 -13.01 4.25 15.91
N ILE A 160 -14.18 4.65 16.43
CA ILE A 160 -14.49 4.60 17.87
C ILE A 160 -14.38 3.18 18.43
N LYS A 161 -14.67 2.16 17.60
CA LYS A 161 -14.59 0.74 17.96
C LYS A 161 -13.17 0.16 17.83
N SER A 162 -12.22 0.93 17.31
CA SER A 162 -10.83 0.49 17.18
C SER A 162 -10.21 0.29 18.58
N PRO A 163 -9.36 -0.72 18.77
CA PRO A 163 -8.58 -0.82 19.99
C PRO A 163 -7.73 0.45 20.19
N GLN A 164 -7.51 0.81 21.45
CA GLN A 164 -6.79 2.01 21.87
C GLN A 164 -5.30 1.75 22.13
N GLN A 165 -4.80 0.60 21.67
CA GLN A 165 -3.40 0.19 21.77
C GLN A 165 -2.95 -0.31 20.42
N ILE A 166 -1.68 -0.07 20.09
CA ILE A 166 -1.04 -0.62 18.89
C ILE A 166 -0.55 -2.02 19.21
N ARG A 167 -0.91 -2.99 18.37
CA ARG A 167 -0.41 -4.36 18.43
C ARG A 167 -0.34 -4.92 17.01
N CYS A 168 0.76 -4.62 16.34
CA CYS A 168 0.99 -5.03 14.96
C CYS A 168 1.01 -6.55 14.80
N ASP A 169 0.39 -7.02 13.73
CA ASP A 169 0.40 -8.42 13.30
C ASP A 169 1.66 -8.76 12.51
N ILE A 170 2.22 -7.76 11.82
CA ILE A 170 3.45 -7.87 11.03
C ILE A 170 4.33 -6.64 11.26
N TYR A 171 5.63 -6.73 10.96
CA TYR A 171 6.47 -5.52 10.90
C TYR A 171 6.39 -4.86 9.52
N SER A 172 6.53 -3.54 9.47
CA SER A 172 6.53 -2.79 8.21
C SER A 172 7.66 -1.78 8.14
N ALA A 173 8.15 -1.54 6.93
CA ALA A 173 9.08 -0.48 6.60
C ALA A 173 8.67 0.20 5.29
N ARG A 174 9.19 1.41 5.03
CA ARG A 174 8.90 2.16 3.82
C ARG A 174 10.16 2.82 3.26
N VAL A 175 10.41 2.60 1.98
CA VAL A 175 11.42 3.25 1.16
C VAL A 175 10.71 4.15 0.16
N LYS A 176 10.92 5.45 0.28
CA LYS A 176 10.37 6.47 -0.62
C LYS A 176 11.50 7.43 -0.99
N ALA A 177 11.54 7.84 -2.26
CA ALA A 177 12.47 8.86 -2.71
C ALA A 177 12.28 10.16 -1.93
N VAL A 178 13.39 10.88 -1.70
CA VAL A 178 13.35 12.19 -1.06
C VAL A 178 13.00 13.23 -2.12
N ASP A 179 12.16 14.18 -1.74
CA ASP A 179 11.83 15.32 -2.60
C ASP A 179 12.97 16.35 -2.57
N ASN A 180 14.04 16.06 -3.32
CA ASN A 180 15.24 16.88 -3.41
C ASN A 180 15.60 17.26 -4.87
N GLY A 181 14.69 17.01 -5.81
CA GLY A 181 14.88 17.30 -7.24
C GLY A 181 15.63 16.23 -8.03
N GLU A 182 16.16 15.18 -7.39
CA GLU A 182 16.69 14.02 -8.12
C GLU A 182 15.57 13.12 -8.63
N GLU A 183 15.82 12.42 -9.75
CA GLU A 183 14.85 11.48 -10.32
C GLU A 183 14.50 10.37 -9.29
N PRO A 184 13.21 10.22 -8.91
CA PRO A 184 12.82 9.34 -7.81
C PRO A 184 13.26 7.88 -7.96
N HIS A 185 13.14 7.30 -9.16
CA HIS A 185 13.50 5.90 -9.35
C HIS A 185 15.01 5.67 -9.29
N ALA A 186 15.82 6.62 -9.73
CA ALA A 186 17.27 6.58 -9.60
C ALA A 186 17.71 6.64 -8.13
N GLN A 187 16.98 7.35 -7.26
CA GLN A 187 17.23 7.29 -5.81
C GLN A 187 16.91 5.90 -5.25
N ILE A 188 15.76 5.33 -5.62
CA ILE A 188 15.31 4.01 -5.15
C ILE A 188 16.26 2.89 -5.64
N SER A 189 16.69 2.91 -6.89
CA SER A 189 17.60 1.91 -7.47
C SER A 189 18.98 1.88 -6.79
N ARG A 190 19.44 3.00 -6.24
CA ARG A 190 20.73 3.07 -5.53
C ARG A 190 20.70 2.57 -4.08
N TYR A 191 19.51 2.48 -3.47
CA TYR A 191 19.33 2.11 -2.08
C TYR A 191 19.22 0.59 -1.93
#